data_AF-A0A956QBW4-F1
#
_entry.id   AF-A0A956QBW4-F1
#
_cell.length_a   1.000
_cell.length_b   1.000
_cell.length_c   1.000
_cell.angle_alpha   90.00
_cell.angle_beta   90.00
_cell.angle_gamma   90.00
#
_symmetry.space_group_name_H-M   'P 1'
#
loop_
_entity.id
_entity.type
_entity.pdbx_description
1 polymer ?
#
loop_
_entity_poly.entity_id
_entity_poly.type
_entity_poly.pdbx_seq_one_letter_code
_entity_poly.pdbx_strand_id
1 'polypeptide(L)' 'MISIAIFPVAGGRTASVEGILDETTFVTLKDWLSALLSGPSGRVTLEISGLHASCAALKSKLEHLARRYDFDLIDDPIE' A
#
# COMPACT_ATOMS: atom_id res chain seq x y z
N MET A 1 -6.48 13.10 1.23
CA MET A 1 -6.35 12.73 -0.21
C MET A 1 -5.00 12.06 -0.36
N ILE A 2 -4.93 10.91 -1.02
CA ILE A 2 -3.71 10.13 -1.21
C ILE A 2 -3.19 10.29 -2.65
N SER A 3 -1.86 10.21 -2.81
CA SER A 3 -1.17 10.11 -4.10
C SER A 3 -0.54 8.71 -4.20
N ILE A 4 -0.61 8.09 -5.36
CA ILE A 4 -0.03 6.75 -5.58
C ILE A 4 0.86 6.79 -6.82
N ALA A 5 2.13 6.42 -6.67
CA ALA A 5 3.12 6.31 -7.75
C ALA A 5 3.59 4.86 -7.90
N ILE A 6 3.80 4.39 -9.14
CA ILE A 6 4.33 3.04 -9.43
C ILE A 6 5.68 3.17 -10.11
N PHE A 7 6.66 2.45 -9.59
CA PHE A 7 8.01 2.35 -10.15
C PHE A 7 8.32 0.88 -10.50
N PRO A 8 8.78 0.59 -11.73
CA PRO A 8 9.30 -0.73 -12.04
C PRO A 8 10.64 -0.95 -11.32
N VAL A 9 10.83 -2.13 -10.73
CA VAL A 9 12.09 -2.52 -10.06
C VAL A 9 12.54 -3.89 -10.56
N ALA A 10 13.80 -4.24 -10.34
CA ALA A 10 14.31 -5.56 -10.72
C ALA A 10 13.52 -6.67 -10.01
N GLY A 11 12.73 -7.44 -10.76
CA GLY A 11 11.91 -8.54 -10.25
C GLY A 11 10.49 -8.16 -9.79
N GLY A 12 10.05 -6.91 -10.00
CA GLY A 12 8.75 -6.49 -9.50
C GLY A 12 8.34 -5.05 -9.79
N ARG A 13 7.41 -4.55 -8.98
CA ARG A 13 6.90 -3.18 -9.01
C ARG A 13 6.80 -2.67 -7.58
N THR A 14 7.27 -1.45 -7.35
CA THR A 14 7.08 -0.75 -6.08
C THR A 14 5.97 0.28 -6.26
N ALA A 15 4.98 0.25 -5.38
CA ALA A 15 3.92 1.23 -5.28
C ALA A 15 4.19 2.11 -4.06
N SER A 16 4.42 3.41 -4.26
CA SER A 16 4.57 4.37 -3.18
C SER A 16 3.26 5.14 -2.99
N VAL A 17 2.75 5.15 -1.77
CA VAL A 17 1.52 5.82 -1.36
C VAL A 17 1.89 6.95 -0.41
N GLU A 18 1.62 8.18 -0.82
CA GLU A 18 1.87 9.38 -0.02
C GLU A 18 0.56 10.04 0.38
N GLY A 19 0.47 10.45 1.64
CA GLY A 19 -0.62 11.28 2.16
C GLY A 19 -1.36 10.67 3.35
N ILE A 20 -2.46 11.32 3.75
CA ILE A 20 -3.24 10.90 4.91
C ILE A 20 -4.11 9.70 4.53
N LEU A 21 -3.85 8.56 5.18
CA LEU A 21 -4.70 7.38 5.13
C LEU A 21 -5.80 7.46 6.20
N ASP A 22 -7.04 7.41 5.76
CA ASP A 22 -8.27 7.30 6.54
C ASP A 22 -9.12 6.14 6.00
N GLU A 23 -10.29 5.86 6.60
CA GLU A 23 -11.16 4.76 6.16
C GLU A 23 -11.63 4.91 4.71
N THR A 24 -11.89 6.14 4.25
CA THR A 24 -12.37 6.40 2.89
C THR A 24 -11.27 6.13 1.87
N THR A 25 -10.08 6.66 2.11
CA THR A 25 -8.90 6.49 1.26
C THR A 25 -8.35 5.07 1.31
N PHE A 26 -8.53 4.35 2.42
CA PHE A 26 -8.21 2.92 2.51
C PHE A 26 -9.04 2.07 1.55
N VAL A 27 -10.34 2.37 1.40
CA VAL A 27 -11.19 1.67 0.41
C VAL A 27 -10.65 1.90 -1.01
N THR A 28 -10.30 3.14 -1.34
CA THR A 28 -9.70 3.48 -2.64
C THR A 28 -8.38 2.74 -2.86
N LEU A 29 -7.50 2.71 -1.85
CA LEU A 29 -6.23 2.00 -1.92
C LEU A 29 -6.42 0.49 -2.13
N LYS A 30 -7.38 -0.12 -1.43
CA LYS A 30 -7.69 -1.54 -1.54
C LYS A 30 -8.16 -1.91 -2.95
N ASP A 31 -9.08 -1.14 -3.53
CA ASP A 31 -9.59 -1.42 -4.87
C ASP A 31 -8.49 -1.25 -5.93
N TRP A 32 -7.64 -0.23 -5.77
CA TRP A 32 -6.48 0.00 -6.62
C TRP A 32 -5.45 -1.14 -6.53
N LEU A 33 -5.11 -1.59 -5.31
CA LEU A 33 -4.21 -2.71 -5.07
C LEU A 33 -4.75 -3.98 -5.72
N SER A 34 -6.04 -4.27 -5.56
CA SER A 34 -6.67 -5.43 -6.17
C SER A 34 -6.54 -5.43 -7.69
N ALA A 35 -6.69 -4.27 -8.33
CA ALA A 35 -6.49 -4.12 -9.77
C ALA A 35 -5.02 -4.32 -10.17
N LEU A 36 -4.08 -3.73 -9.41
CA LEU A 36 -2.63 -3.86 -9.66
C LEU A 36 -2.16 -5.32 -9.60
N LEU A 37 -2.62 -6.04 -8.57
CA LEU A 37 -2.28 -7.43 -8.28
C LEU A 37 -2.97 -8.43 -9.21
N SER A 38 -4.10 -8.04 -9.82
CA SER A 38 -4.75 -8.83 -10.87
C SER A 38 -4.06 -8.70 -12.23
N GLY A 39 -3.08 -7.80 -12.36
CA GLY A 39 -2.28 -7.58 -13.56
C GLY A 39 -1.12 -8.57 -13.74
N PRO A 40 -0.21 -8.32 -14.70
CA PRO A 40 0.91 -9.22 -15.00
C PRO A 40 1.79 -9.53 -13.78
N SER A 41 2.20 -10.79 -13.72
CA SER A 41 2.87 -11.44 -12.58
C SER A 41 4.22 -10.77 -12.24
N GLY A 42 4.39 -10.41 -10.97
CA GLY A 42 5.64 -9.87 -10.43
C GLY A 42 5.46 -9.55 -8.94
N ARG A 43 6.55 -9.54 -8.18
CA ARG A 43 6.51 -9.18 -6.76
C ARG A 43 6.08 -7.71 -6.64
N VAL A 44 5.09 -7.43 -5.79
CA VAL A 44 4.66 -6.06 -5.50
C VAL A 44 5.20 -5.68 -4.13
N THR A 45 5.77 -4.50 -4.03
CA THR A 45 6.15 -3.88 -2.76
C THR A 45 5.33 -2.62 -2.60
N LEU A 46 4.68 -2.45 -1.45
CA LEU A 46 3.87 -1.28 -1.13
C LEU A 46 4.59 -0.47 -0.05
N GLU A 47 5.02 0.72 -0.40
CA GLU A 47 5.60 1.72 0.50
C GLU A 47 4.52 2.72 0.86
N ILE A 48 4.28 2.94 2.16
CA ILE A 48 3.29 3.91 2.62
C ILE A 48 3.99 4.94 3.49
N SER A 49 3.99 6.18 2.99
CA SER A 49 4.57 7.34 3.65
C SER A 49 3.42 8.22 4.14
N GLY A 50 3.29 8.34 5.46
CA GLY A 50 2.27 9.20 6.08
C GLY A 50 1.12 8.45 6.75
N LEU A 51 1.36 7.19 7.15
CA LEU A 51 0.48 6.51 8.09
C LEU A 51 0.48 7.31 9.41
N HIS A 52 -0.55 8.12 9.63
CA HIS A 52 -0.67 8.82 10.89
C HIS A 52 -0.80 7.76 12.00
N ALA A 53 0.17 7.74 12.93
CA ALA A 53 0.32 6.71 13.97
C ALA A 53 -0.94 6.47 14.82
N SER A 54 -1.90 7.41 14.79
CA SER A 54 -3.18 7.31 15.49
C SER A 54 -4.16 6.27 14.93
N CYS A 55 -3.83 5.55 13.86
CA CYS A 55 -4.74 4.58 13.26
C CYS A 55 -4.20 3.14 13.25
N ALA A 56 -4.02 2.56 14.45
CA ALA A 56 -3.65 1.15 14.62
C ALA A 56 -4.58 0.19 13.85
N ALA A 57 -5.88 0.53 13.74
CA ALA A 57 -6.85 -0.26 12.96
C ALA A 57 -6.52 -0.28 11.45
N LEU A 58 -6.04 0.83 10.88
CA LEU A 58 -5.64 0.88 9.46
C LEU A 58 -4.36 0.08 9.23
N LYS A 59 -3.38 0.17 10.14
CA LYS A 59 -2.16 -0.64 10.07
C LYS A 59 -2.48 -2.14 10.05
N SER A 60 -3.30 -2.63 10.98
CA SER A 60 -3.70 -4.04 11.00
C SER A 60 -4.45 -4.48 9.74
N LYS A 61 -5.26 -3.59 9.13
CA LYS A 61 -5.93 -3.88 7.86
C LYS A 61 -4.94 -4.00 6.69
N LEU A 62 -3.93 -3.13 6.64
CA LEU A 62 -2.88 -3.18 5.62
C LEU A 62 -2.01 -4.43 5.76
N GLU A 63 -1.60 -4.78 6.97
CA GLU A 63 -0.87 -6.02 7.26
C GLU A 63 -1.69 -7.26 6.84
N HIS A 64 -3.00 -7.24 7.08
CA HIS A 64 -3.89 -8.30 6.63
C HIS A 64 -3.95 -8.40 5.10
N LEU A 65 -4.02 -7.26 4.39
CA LEU A 65 -3.97 -7.23 2.92
C LEU A 65 -2.65 -7.78 2.39
N ALA A 66 -1.52 -7.36 2.98
CA ALA A 66 -0.19 -7.82 2.59
C ALA A 66 -0.08 -9.34 2.64
N ARG A 67 -0.57 -9.96 3.73
CA ARG A 67 -0.60 -11.43 3.86
C ARG A 67 -1.54 -12.11 2.87
N ARG A 68 -2.71 -11.52 2.61
CA ARG A 68 -3.70 -12.11 1.70
C ARG A 68 -3.22 -12.12 0.25
N TYR A 69 -2.48 -11.09 -0.14
CA TYR A 69 -2.06 -10.86 -1.52
C TYR A 69 -0.56 -11.15 -1.75
N ASP A 70 0.15 -11.62 -0.73
CA ASP A 70 1.58 -11.97 -0.77
C ASP A 70 2.47 -10.85 -1.32
N PHE A 71 2.30 -9.64 -0.78
CA PHE A 71 3.14 -8.47 -1.09
C PHE A 71 3.88 -7.97 0.14
N ASP A 72 5.03 -7.33 -0.07
CA ASP A 72 5.78 -6.71 1.02
C ASP A 72 5.21 -5.34 1.35
N LEU A 73 4.92 -5.10 2.63
CA LEU A 73 4.48 -3.81 3.14
C LEU A 73 5.66 -3.13 3.86
N ILE A 74 6.00 -1.93 3.40
CA ILE A 74 6.97 -1.05 4.05
C ILE A 74 6.18 0.13 4.63
N ASP A 75 6.16 0.21 5.96
CA ASP A 75 5.58 1.30 6.73
C ASP A 75 6.72 2.24 7.12
N ASP A 76 6.86 3.36 6.40
CA ASP A 76 7.90 4.35 6.67
C ASP A 76 7.30 5.46 7.56
N PRO A 77 7.65 5.50 8.86
CA PRO A 77 7.12 6.52 9.75
C PRO A 77 7.69 7.89 9.33
N ILE A 78 6.82 8.78 8.83
CA ILE A 78 7.19 10.18 8.62
C ILE A 78 7.44 10.81 9.99
N GLU A 79 8.66 11.32 10.20
CA GLU A 79 9.04 12.14 11.38
C GLU A 79 8.22 13.43 11.50
#